data_AF-A0A3D2Z0X7-F1
#
_entry.id   AF-A0A3D2Z0X7-F1
#
_cell.length_a   1.000
_cell.length_b   1.000
_cell.length_c   1.000
_cell.angle_alpha   90.00
_cell.angle_beta   90.00
_cell.angle_gamma   90.00
#
_symmetry.space_group_name_H-M   'P 1'
#
loop_
_entity.id
_entity.type
_entity.pdbx_description
1 polymer ?
#
loop_
_entity_poly.entity_id
_entity_poly.type
_entity_poly.pdbx_seq_one_letter_code
_entity_poly.pdbx_strand_id
1 'polypeptide(L)'
;MGHLPVMMQRSNLSRQELDTLAVELDAIYEDVPSTCCANSGECCSLTPAEMDEGWATMFPLYKAEYARIADHVRSNFDAERATQLLSITEERPQRCPFLGDNNGCTIYAVRPLICRTYAVMNHDTIAEAAERHRGELPEQWVRQFVLRESSMVCPRVTVTQPEKLVRHANNLVTHAYERAMVGLSRKLELVTQERKKLIRPLIRTRSWPLRWTWGGYNALCLTPVAWVREKLQKYWRRAHLNDLD
;
A
#
# COMPACT_ATOMS: atom_id res chain seq x y z
N MET A 1 14.25 -36.46 -3.34
CA MET A 1 13.89 -35.90 -2.02
C MET A 1 12.78 -34.89 -2.23
N GLY A 2 11.56 -35.25 -1.82
CA GLY A 2 10.35 -34.47 -2.10
C GLY A 2 10.39 -33.10 -1.41
N HIS A 3 10.23 -32.04 -2.21
CA HIS A 3 9.90 -30.72 -1.69
C HIS A 3 8.45 -30.79 -1.19
N LEU A 4 8.27 -30.85 0.13
CA LEU A 4 6.97 -30.57 0.74
C LEU A 4 6.53 -29.16 0.32
N PRO A 5 5.30 -28.97 -0.19
CA PRO A 5 4.80 -27.64 -0.45
C PRO A 5 4.78 -26.89 0.88
N VAL A 6 5.48 -25.74 0.92
CA VAL A 6 5.38 -24.80 2.03
C VAL A 6 3.90 -24.41 2.10
N MET A 7 3.16 -24.94 3.08
CA MET A 7 1.79 -24.50 3.33
C MET A 7 1.86 -23.01 3.65
N MET A 8 1.60 -22.17 2.64
CA MET A 8 1.43 -20.75 2.84
C MET A 8 0.28 -20.56 3.83
N GLN A 9 0.58 -19.91 4.95
CA GLN A 9 -0.43 -19.58 5.94
C GLN A 9 -1.54 -18.77 5.25
N ARG A 10 -2.77 -19.30 5.30
CA ARG A 10 -3.97 -18.55 4.92
C ARG A 10 -4.14 -17.39 5.90
N SER A 11 -4.75 -16.30 5.42
CA SER A 11 -5.12 -15.16 6.26
C SER A 11 -5.92 -15.64 7.47
N ASN A 12 -5.75 -14.99 8.63
CA ASN A 12 -6.56 -15.28 9.82
C ASN A 12 -7.97 -14.68 9.75
N LEU A 13 -8.25 -13.92 8.70
CA LEU A 13 -9.54 -13.33 8.44
C LEU A 13 -10.46 -14.37 7.79
N SER A 14 -11.67 -14.49 8.31
CA SER A 14 -12.77 -15.23 7.71
C SER A 14 -13.21 -14.60 6.39
N ARG A 15 -13.93 -15.36 5.56
CA ARG A 15 -14.47 -14.84 4.31
C ARG A 15 -15.40 -13.65 4.54
N GLN A 16 -16.25 -13.71 5.56
CA GLN A 16 -17.15 -12.63 5.95
C GLN A 16 -16.38 -11.35 6.31
N GLU A 17 -15.30 -11.45 7.10
CA GLU A 17 -14.46 -10.29 7.43
C GLU A 17 -13.80 -9.68 6.19
N LEU A 18 -13.36 -10.51 5.23
CA LEU A 18 -12.78 -10.04 3.98
C LEU A 18 -13.81 -9.35 3.07
N ASP A 19 -15.05 -9.85 3.04
CA ASP A 19 -16.14 -9.25 2.27
C ASP A 19 -16.56 -7.91 2.89
N THR A 20 -16.69 -7.83 4.22
CA THR A 20 -16.95 -6.55 4.92
C THR A 20 -15.81 -5.55 4.68
N LEU A 21 -14.55 -6.00 4.77
CA LEU A 21 -13.39 -5.16 4.50
C LEU A 21 -13.40 -4.63 3.06
N ALA A 22 -13.78 -5.45 2.09
CA ALA A 22 -13.86 -5.02 0.69
C ALA A 22 -14.86 -3.86 0.53
N VAL A 23 -16.06 -3.99 1.11
CA VAL A 23 -17.08 -2.92 1.09
C VAL A 23 -16.59 -1.64 1.76
N GLU A 24 -15.96 -1.74 2.95
CA GLU A 24 -15.43 -0.57 3.65
C GLU A 24 -14.29 0.12 2.88
N LEU A 25 -13.42 -0.64 2.21
CA LEU A 25 -12.36 -0.11 1.36
C LEU A 25 -12.92 0.56 0.10
N ASP A 26 -13.88 -0.09 -0.57
CA ASP A 26 -14.48 0.44 -1.79
C ASP A 26 -15.18 1.78 -1.53
N ALA A 27 -15.84 1.94 -0.38
CA ALA A 27 -16.41 3.24 0.03
C ALA A 27 -15.35 4.36 0.13
N ILE A 28 -14.13 4.06 0.61
CA ILE A 28 -13.03 5.03 0.63
C ILE A 28 -12.53 5.32 -0.79
N TYR A 29 -12.46 4.29 -1.64
CA TYR A 29 -11.95 4.41 -3.00
C TYR A 29 -12.90 5.13 -3.95
N GLU A 30 -14.21 5.01 -3.75
CA GLU A 30 -15.22 5.75 -4.51
C GLU A 30 -15.08 7.27 -4.35
N ASP A 31 -14.48 7.71 -3.24
CA ASP A 31 -14.19 9.12 -3.01
C ASP A 31 -13.00 9.65 -3.82
N VAL A 32 -12.17 8.77 -4.37
CA VAL A 32 -11.04 9.15 -5.24
C VAL A 32 -11.56 9.35 -6.68
N PRO A 33 -11.21 10.46 -7.34
CA PRO A 33 -11.56 10.67 -8.75
C PRO A 33 -11.05 9.52 -9.62
N SER A 34 -11.92 9.03 -10.50
CA SER A 34 -11.51 8.04 -11.50
C SER A 34 -10.54 8.65 -12.50
N THR A 35 -9.60 7.83 -12.97
CA THR A 35 -8.61 8.21 -13.97
C THR A 35 -8.57 7.19 -15.10
N CYS A 36 -8.21 7.66 -16.29
CA CYS A 36 -7.79 6.83 -17.42
C CYS A 36 -6.28 6.97 -17.56
N CYS A 37 -5.58 5.84 -17.67
CA CYS A 37 -4.14 5.78 -17.85
C CYS A 37 -3.82 5.17 -19.21
N ALA A 38 -2.82 5.70 -19.90
CA ALA A 38 -2.29 5.13 -21.15
C ALA A 38 -1.63 3.74 -20.98
N ASN A 39 -1.71 3.13 -19.79
CA ASN A 39 -1.11 1.85 -19.44
C ASN A 39 0.42 1.84 -19.65
N SER A 40 1.10 2.93 -19.27
CA SER A 40 2.55 3.08 -19.47
C SER A 40 3.42 2.28 -18.50
N GLY A 41 2.88 1.87 -17.35
CA GLY A 41 3.63 1.16 -16.30
C GLY A 41 4.57 2.03 -15.46
N GLU A 42 4.64 3.34 -15.72
CA GLU A 42 5.55 4.27 -15.05
C GLU A 42 5.27 4.39 -13.54
N CYS A 43 3.99 4.42 -13.14
CA CYS A 43 3.61 4.43 -11.72
C CYS A 43 4.04 3.17 -10.94
N CYS A 44 4.53 2.15 -11.66
CA CYS A 44 4.94 0.86 -11.12
C CYS A 44 6.45 0.60 -11.27
N SER A 45 7.24 1.55 -11.79
CA SER A 45 8.69 1.41 -11.96
C SER A 45 9.40 2.67 -11.51
N LEU A 46 10.24 2.54 -10.48
CA LEU A 46 11.01 3.65 -9.94
C LEU A 46 12.34 3.81 -10.68
N THR A 47 12.70 5.05 -10.96
CA THR A 47 14.02 5.46 -11.39
C THR A 47 15.03 5.38 -10.24
N PRO A 48 16.34 5.33 -10.52
CA PRO A 48 17.36 5.43 -9.48
C PRO A 48 17.24 6.70 -8.63
N ALA A 49 16.89 7.84 -9.24
CA ALA A 49 16.70 9.09 -8.52
C ALA A 49 15.53 9.03 -7.53
N GLU A 50 14.39 8.46 -7.95
CA GLU A 50 13.24 8.25 -7.05
C GLU A 50 13.61 7.29 -5.91
N MET A 51 14.39 6.25 -6.20
CA MET A 51 14.90 5.35 -5.17
C MET A 51 15.80 6.09 -4.17
N ASP A 52 16.69 6.97 -4.62
CA ASP A 52 17.57 7.75 -3.74
C ASP A 52 16.81 8.76 -2.88
N GLU A 53 15.72 9.32 -3.39
CA GLU A 53 14.78 10.19 -2.65
C GLU A 53 13.89 9.42 -1.66
N GLY A 54 13.96 8.09 -1.65
CA GLY A 54 13.22 7.25 -0.69
C GLY A 54 11.85 6.80 -1.17
N TRP A 55 11.49 7.03 -2.44
CA TRP A 55 10.23 6.55 -2.99
C TRP A 55 10.17 5.01 -3.01
N ALA A 56 8.96 4.48 -2.84
CA ALA A 56 8.73 3.04 -2.81
C ALA A 56 7.38 2.70 -3.47
N THR A 57 7.38 1.71 -4.36
CA THR A 57 6.15 1.26 -5.02
C THR A 57 5.16 0.75 -3.97
N MET A 58 3.88 1.11 -4.12
CA MET A 58 2.81 0.73 -3.18
C MET A 58 2.99 1.23 -1.75
N PHE A 59 3.95 2.11 -1.43
CA PHE A 59 4.11 2.67 -0.09
C PHE A 59 3.49 4.08 0.02
N PRO A 60 2.71 4.39 1.08
CA PRO A 60 2.34 3.50 2.17
C PRO A 60 1.28 2.47 1.75
N LEU A 61 1.51 1.20 2.10
CA LEU A 61 0.49 0.15 2.02
C LEU A 61 -0.13 -0.01 3.40
N TYR A 62 -1.45 0.11 3.51
CA TYR A 62 -2.15 -0.07 4.78
C TYR A 62 -2.43 -1.55 5.05
N LYS A 63 -2.53 -1.92 6.33
CA LYS A 63 -2.80 -3.31 6.76
C LYS A 63 -4.07 -3.87 6.13
N ALA A 64 -5.11 -3.04 6.03
CA ALA A 64 -6.36 -3.33 5.36
C ALA A 64 -6.18 -3.67 3.87
N GLU A 65 -5.37 -2.89 3.16
CA GLU A 65 -5.10 -3.10 1.74
C GLU A 65 -4.29 -4.37 1.52
N TYR A 66 -3.30 -4.61 2.37
CA TYR A 66 -2.52 -5.84 2.32
C TYR A 66 -3.41 -7.07 2.43
N ALA A 67 -4.35 -7.11 3.39
CA ALA A 67 -5.30 -8.20 3.52
C ALA A 67 -6.11 -8.42 2.23
N ARG A 68 -6.64 -7.33 1.66
CA ARG A 68 -7.46 -7.37 0.44
C ARG A 68 -6.66 -7.85 -0.77
N ILE A 69 -5.44 -7.34 -0.96
CA ILE A 69 -4.55 -7.72 -2.05
C ILE A 69 -4.10 -9.16 -1.89
N ALA A 70 -3.72 -9.60 -0.69
CA ALA A 70 -3.31 -10.98 -0.44
C ALA A 70 -4.45 -11.98 -0.65
N ASP A 71 -5.70 -11.62 -0.34
CA ASP A 71 -6.89 -12.43 -0.69
C ASP A 71 -7.08 -12.51 -2.22
N HIS A 72 -6.98 -11.37 -2.90
CA HIS A 72 -7.08 -11.31 -4.35
C HIS A 72 -6.00 -12.15 -5.04
N VAL A 73 -4.75 -12.07 -4.58
CA VAL A 73 -3.62 -12.87 -5.09
C VAL A 73 -3.91 -14.36 -4.99
N ARG A 74 -4.39 -14.82 -3.83
CA ARG A 74 -4.71 -16.24 -3.62
C ARG A 74 -5.88 -16.73 -4.46
N SER A 75 -6.79 -15.83 -4.82
CA SER A 75 -8.05 -16.19 -5.49
C SER A 75 -8.00 -16.06 -7.02
N ASN A 76 -7.09 -15.25 -7.57
CA ASN A 76 -7.09 -14.88 -8.99
C ASN A 76 -5.81 -15.24 -9.74
N PHE A 77 -4.76 -15.69 -9.05
CA PHE A 77 -3.52 -16.15 -9.68
C PHE A 77 -3.39 -17.65 -9.49
N ASP A 78 -2.69 -18.32 -10.41
CA ASP A 78 -2.30 -19.70 -10.23
C ASP A 78 -1.39 -19.87 -8.99
N ALA A 79 -1.27 -21.10 -8.51
CA ALA A 79 -0.57 -21.40 -7.27
C ALA A 79 0.93 -21.00 -7.31
N GLU A 80 1.57 -21.10 -8.46
CA GLU A 80 2.98 -20.76 -8.64
C GLU A 80 3.18 -19.24 -8.53
N ARG A 81 2.40 -18.47 -9.30
CA ARG A 81 2.46 -17.02 -9.30
C ARG A 81 2.01 -16.42 -7.97
N ALA A 82 0.98 -16.97 -7.35
CA ALA A 82 0.56 -16.58 -6.00
C ALA A 82 1.68 -16.81 -4.98
N THR A 83 2.34 -17.97 -5.04
CA THR A 83 3.48 -18.29 -4.17
C THR A 83 4.64 -17.31 -4.39
N GLN A 84 4.97 -17.01 -5.65
CA GLN A 84 6.01 -16.05 -5.99
C GLN A 84 5.70 -14.68 -5.37
N LEU A 85 4.53 -14.11 -5.64
CA LEU A 85 4.12 -12.78 -5.18
C LEU A 85 4.10 -12.66 -3.65
N LEU A 86 3.60 -13.68 -2.95
CA LEU A 86 3.46 -13.71 -1.49
C LEU A 86 4.77 -14.07 -0.77
N SER A 87 5.81 -14.50 -1.50
CA SER A 87 7.15 -14.79 -0.96
C SER A 87 8.10 -13.58 -0.99
N ILE A 88 7.72 -12.49 -1.67
CA ILE A 88 8.55 -11.30 -1.81
C ILE A 88 8.68 -10.61 -0.45
N THR A 89 9.90 -10.46 0.04
CA THR A 89 10.20 -9.72 1.29
C THR A 89 10.98 -8.43 1.05
N GLU A 90 11.34 -8.12 -0.19
CA GLU A 90 12.00 -6.86 -0.54
C GLU A 90 11.07 -5.68 -0.24
N GLU A 91 11.50 -4.74 0.60
CA GLU A 91 10.65 -3.61 1.00
C GLU A 91 10.47 -2.60 -0.12
N ARG A 92 11.52 -2.38 -0.91
CA ARG A 92 11.59 -1.32 -1.91
C ARG A 92 12.10 -1.86 -3.24
N PRO A 93 11.35 -2.77 -3.90
CA PRO A 93 11.73 -3.22 -5.22
C PRO A 93 11.68 -2.04 -6.19
N GLN A 94 12.65 -1.96 -7.10
CA GLN A 94 12.67 -0.92 -8.12
C GLN A 94 11.45 -1.03 -9.06
N ARG A 95 10.98 -2.25 -9.31
CA ARG A 95 9.79 -2.53 -10.12
C ARG A 95 8.72 -3.19 -9.27
N CYS A 96 7.50 -2.68 -9.33
CA CYS A 96 6.34 -3.23 -8.63
C CYS A 96 6.13 -4.69 -9.05
N PRO A 97 5.97 -5.63 -8.10
CA PRO A 97 5.84 -7.05 -8.42
C PRO A 97 4.56 -7.40 -9.18
N PHE A 98 3.57 -6.50 -9.17
CA PHE A 98 2.30 -6.64 -9.88
C PHE A 98 2.29 -5.95 -11.26
N LEU A 99 3.42 -5.43 -11.74
CA LEU A 99 3.53 -4.92 -13.10
C LEU A 99 3.67 -6.08 -14.08
N GLY A 100 2.61 -6.38 -14.83
CA GLY A 100 2.59 -7.41 -15.86
C GLY A 100 3.42 -7.06 -17.09
N ASP A 101 3.56 -8.04 -18.00
CA ASP A 101 4.39 -7.91 -19.20
C ASP A 101 3.83 -6.91 -20.22
N ASN A 102 2.54 -6.61 -20.14
CA ASN A 102 1.85 -5.62 -20.98
C ASN A 102 1.85 -4.20 -20.35
N ASN A 103 2.73 -3.93 -19.39
CA ASN A 103 2.76 -2.72 -18.57
C ASN A 103 1.48 -2.45 -17.75
N GLY A 104 0.58 -3.43 -17.67
CA GLY A 104 -0.64 -3.37 -16.87
C GLY A 104 -0.43 -3.83 -15.44
N CYS A 105 -1.12 -3.17 -14.51
CA CYS A 105 -1.17 -3.61 -13.13
C CYS A 105 -2.07 -4.85 -13.00
N THR A 106 -1.51 -5.98 -12.63
CA THR A 106 -2.25 -7.26 -12.52
C THR A 106 -3.22 -7.29 -11.33
N ILE A 107 -3.14 -6.32 -10.43
CA ILE A 107 -4.07 -6.16 -9.30
C ILE A 107 -4.90 -4.88 -9.41
N TYR A 108 -5.08 -4.33 -10.61
CA TYR A 108 -5.69 -3.01 -10.83
C TYR A 108 -7.00 -2.80 -10.04
N ALA A 109 -7.87 -3.81 -9.98
CA ALA A 109 -9.13 -3.75 -9.25
C ALA A 109 -8.97 -3.52 -7.74
N VAL A 110 -7.92 -4.08 -7.14
CA VAL A 110 -7.63 -4.02 -5.69
C VAL A 110 -6.39 -3.18 -5.37
N ARG A 111 -5.96 -2.33 -6.31
CA ARG A 111 -4.79 -1.46 -6.12
C ARG A 111 -4.95 -0.58 -4.86
N PRO A 112 -3.85 -0.31 -4.13
CA PRO A 112 -3.91 0.48 -2.90
C PRO A 112 -4.19 1.96 -3.19
N LEU A 113 -4.58 2.70 -2.17
CA LEU A 113 -4.90 4.12 -2.16
C LEU A 113 -3.77 4.96 -2.75
N ILE A 114 -2.51 4.68 -2.40
CA ILE A 114 -1.37 5.38 -2.99
C ILE A 114 -1.38 5.28 -4.52
N CYS A 115 -1.69 4.10 -5.07
CA CYS A 115 -1.81 3.91 -6.52
C CYS A 115 -3.10 4.51 -7.10
N ARG A 116 -4.18 4.65 -6.31
CA ARG A 116 -5.43 5.28 -6.75
C ARG A 116 -5.33 6.80 -6.81
N THR A 117 -4.56 7.39 -5.90
CA THR A 117 -4.34 8.84 -5.82
C THR A 117 -3.24 9.34 -6.76
N TYR A 118 -2.43 8.44 -7.32
CA TYR A 118 -1.39 8.77 -8.28
C TYR A 118 -1.95 9.51 -9.50
N ALA A 119 -1.33 10.66 -9.82
CA ALA A 119 -1.66 11.51 -10.97
C ALA A 119 -3.13 11.95 -11.08
N VAL A 120 -3.86 11.96 -9.96
CA VAL A 120 -5.22 12.51 -9.91
C VAL A 120 -5.19 14.04 -10.01
N MET A 121 -4.11 14.68 -9.55
CA MET A 121 -3.95 16.13 -9.60
C MET A 121 -2.79 16.51 -10.52
N ASN A 122 -2.89 17.69 -11.14
CA ASN A 122 -1.81 18.31 -11.92
C ASN A 122 -1.30 19.55 -11.19
N HIS A 123 -0.25 20.19 -11.69
CA HIS A 123 0.34 21.35 -11.01
C HIS A 123 -0.67 22.48 -10.76
N ASP A 124 -1.59 22.72 -11.69
CA ASP A 124 -2.59 23.78 -11.56
C ASP A 124 -3.60 23.45 -10.44
N THR A 125 -4.15 22.24 -10.44
CA THR A 125 -5.14 21.83 -9.43
C THR A 125 -4.51 21.68 -8.04
N ILE A 126 -3.21 21.34 -7.96
CA ILE A 126 -2.45 21.36 -6.71
C ILE A 126 -2.30 22.79 -6.19
N ALA A 127 -1.91 23.73 -7.05
CA ALA A 127 -1.74 25.13 -6.67
C ALA A 127 -3.06 25.76 -6.21
N GLU A 128 -4.15 25.51 -6.93
CA GLU A 128 -5.49 25.98 -6.55
C GLU A 128 -5.95 25.41 -5.21
N ALA A 129 -5.72 24.11 -4.96
CA ALA A 129 -6.03 23.48 -3.68
C ALA A 129 -5.21 24.06 -2.53
N ALA A 130 -3.91 24.29 -2.75
CA ALA A 130 -3.04 24.88 -1.74
C ALA A 130 -3.45 26.31 -1.40
N GLU A 131 -3.84 27.12 -2.40
CA GLU A 131 -4.36 28.47 -2.17
C GLU A 131 -5.66 28.46 -1.37
N ARG A 132 -6.59 27.58 -1.73
CA ARG A 132 -7.89 27.46 -1.05
C ARG A 132 -7.73 27.20 0.46
N HIS A 133 -6.73 26.41 0.85
CA HIS A 133 -6.49 26.06 2.24
C HIS A 133 -5.50 26.98 2.96
N ARG A 134 -4.97 28.00 2.27
CA ARG A 134 -4.02 28.95 2.86
C ARG A 134 -4.68 29.72 4.01
N GLY A 135 -4.09 29.65 5.19
CA GLY A 135 -4.60 30.32 6.39
C GLY A 135 -5.77 29.61 7.08
N GLU A 136 -6.40 28.61 6.45
CA GLU A 136 -7.43 27.78 7.06
C GLU A 136 -6.86 26.54 7.77
N LEU A 137 -5.81 25.95 7.20
CA LEU A 137 -5.16 24.74 7.70
C LEU A 137 -3.71 25.03 8.12
N PRO A 138 -3.10 24.17 8.98
CA PRO A 138 -1.70 24.31 9.34
C PRO A 138 -0.80 24.35 8.10
N GLU A 139 0.11 25.33 8.04
CA GLU A 139 1.00 25.53 6.88
C GLU A 139 1.79 24.27 6.52
N GLN A 140 2.23 23.51 7.54
CA GLN A 140 2.93 22.25 7.34
C GLN A 140 2.08 21.22 6.58
N TRP A 141 0.76 21.15 6.81
CA TRP A 141 -0.12 20.22 6.11
C TRP A 141 -0.23 20.57 4.64
N VAL A 142 -0.46 21.84 4.33
CA VAL A 142 -0.52 22.34 2.95
C VAL A 142 0.81 22.11 2.24
N ARG A 143 1.95 22.38 2.90
CA ARG A 143 3.28 22.15 2.35
C ARG A 143 3.55 20.68 2.05
N GLN A 144 3.18 19.77 2.96
CA GLN A 144 3.35 18.32 2.76
C GLN A 144 2.46 17.80 1.63
N PHE A 145 1.21 18.30 1.54
CA PHE A 145 0.33 18.02 0.41
C PHE A 145 0.96 18.44 -0.92
N VAL A 146 1.44 19.68 -1.05
CA VAL A 146 2.04 20.18 -2.29
C VAL A 146 3.27 19.34 -2.67
N LEU A 147 4.15 19.04 -1.71
CA LEU A 147 5.35 18.24 -1.95
C LEU A 147 5.00 16.85 -2.47
N ARG A 148 4.07 16.16 -1.80
CA ARG A 148 3.64 14.82 -2.18
C ARG A 148 2.98 14.80 -3.55
N GLU A 149 1.96 15.63 -3.77
CA GLU A 149 1.19 15.59 -5.03
C GLU A 149 2.00 16.03 -6.24
N SER A 150 2.89 17.03 -6.08
CA SER A 150 3.75 17.50 -7.18
C SER A 150 4.68 16.42 -7.70
N SER A 151 5.02 15.45 -6.86
CA SER A 151 5.90 14.32 -7.21
C SER A 151 5.15 13.14 -7.84
N MET A 152 3.81 13.20 -7.91
CA MET A 152 2.96 12.15 -8.47
C MET A 152 2.24 12.59 -9.75
N VAL A 153 2.64 13.72 -10.35
CA VAL A 153 2.04 14.23 -11.59
C VAL A 153 2.45 13.33 -12.76
N CYS A 154 1.48 12.91 -13.58
CA CYS A 154 1.76 12.18 -14.82
C CYS A 154 0.95 12.78 -15.98
N PRO A 155 1.62 13.27 -17.05
CA PRO A 155 0.93 13.89 -18.20
C PRO A 155 0.15 12.87 -19.05
N ARG A 156 0.31 11.57 -18.80
CA ARG A 156 -0.37 10.47 -19.52
C ARG A 156 -1.63 9.96 -18.81
N VAL A 157 -2.02 10.62 -17.73
CA VAL A 157 -3.22 10.30 -16.95
C VAL A 157 -4.25 11.39 -17.15
N THR A 158 -5.50 11.00 -17.39
CA THR A 158 -6.64 11.91 -17.52
C THR A 158 -7.66 11.60 -16.44
N VAL A 159 -8.07 12.62 -15.69
CA VAL A 159 -9.16 12.51 -14.71
C VAL A 159 -10.49 12.44 -15.44
N THR A 160 -11.30 11.43 -15.15
CA THR A 160 -12.62 11.23 -15.77
C THR A 160 -13.78 11.67 -14.88
N GLN A 161 -13.50 12.04 -13.63
CA GLN A 161 -14.46 12.55 -12.64
C GLN A 161 -13.97 13.88 -12.03
N PRO A 162 -13.81 14.95 -12.83
CA PRO A 162 -13.25 16.23 -12.37
C PRO A 162 -14.07 16.87 -11.25
N GLU A 163 -15.37 16.61 -11.17
CA GLU A 163 -16.28 17.09 -10.12
C GLU A 163 -15.86 16.63 -8.71
N LYS A 164 -15.10 15.54 -8.59
CA LYS A 164 -14.59 15.03 -7.31
C LYS A 164 -13.30 15.72 -6.84
N LEU A 165 -12.62 16.50 -7.69
CA LEU A 165 -11.27 17.02 -7.42
C LEU A 165 -11.20 17.91 -6.17
N VAL A 166 -12.18 18.78 -5.95
CA VAL A 166 -12.19 19.67 -4.78
C VAL A 166 -12.27 18.86 -3.48
N ARG A 167 -13.19 17.89 -3.41
CA ARG A 167 -13.32 17.01 -2.23
C ARG A 167 -12.09 16.13 -2.06
N HIS A 168 -11.53 15.62 -3.16
CA HIS A 168 -10.30 14.83 -3.15
C HIS A 168 -9.12 15.58 -2.54
N ALA A 169 -8.89 16.82 -3.00
CA ALA A 169 -7.83 17.68 -2.48
C ALA A 169 -8.04 17.95 -0.98
N ASN A 170 -9.27 18.27 -0.56
CA ASN A 170 -9.58 18.44 0.87
C ASN A 170 -9.29 17.17 1.68
N ASN A 171 -9.67 16.00 1.17
CA ASN A 171 -9.41 14.72 1.83
C ASN A 171 -7.91 14.41 1.96
N LEU A 172 -7.09 14.82 0.99
CA LEU A 172 -5.64 14.69 1.03
C LEU A 172 -5.01 15.65 2.06
N VAL A 173 -5.28 16.96 1.94
CA VAL A 173 -4.68 17.99 2.81
C VAL A 173 -5.07 17.78 4.26
N THR A 174 -6.31 17.38 4.52
CA THR A 174 -6.80 17.11 5.88
C THR A 174 -6.48 15.71 6.38
N HIS A 175 -5.75 14.87 5.64
CA HIS A 175 -5.47 13.46 5.99
C HIS A 175 -6.71 12.59 6.24
N ALA A 176 -7.85 12.91 5.60
CA ALA A 176 -9.09 12.17 5.78
C ALA A 176 -8.98 10.71 5.32
N TYR A 177 -8.40 10.48 4.14
CA TYR A 177 -8.16 9.12 3.64
C TYR A 177 -7.27 8.33 4.58
N GLU A 178 -6.15 8.91 5.02
CA GLU A 178 -5.20 8.26 5.93
C GLU A 178 -5.88 7.85 7.25
N ARG A 179 -6.66 8.75 7.86
CA ARG A 179 -7.42 8.42 9.09
C ARG A 179 -8.39 7.27 8.87
N ALA A 180 -9.12 7.26 7.75
CA ALA A 180 -10.04 6.18 7.42
C ALA A 180 -9.30 4.84 7.25
N MET A 181 -8.20 4.82 6.50
CA MET A 181 -7.38 3.63 6.26
C MET A 181 -6.71 3.11 7.55
N VAL A 182 -6.23 4.00 8.41
CA VAL A 182 -5.73 3.68 9.76
C VAL A 182 -6.84 3.08 10.62
N GLY A 183 -8.04 3.67 10.57
CA GLY A 183 -9.23 3.18 11.28
C GLY A 183 -9.56 1.74 10.91
N LEU A 184 -9.66 1.44 9.61
CA LEU A 184 -9.87 0.07 9.11
C LEU A 184 -8.73 -0.87 9.52
N SER A 185 -7.49 -0.41 9.34
CA SER A 185 -6.30 -1.21 9.67
C SER A 185 -6.23 -1.56 11.15
N ARG A 186 -6.74 -0.75 12.07
CA ARG A 186 -6.76 -1.07 13.51
C ARG A 186 -7.72 -2.21 13.86
N LYS A 187 -8.80 -2.40 13.11
CA LYS A 187 -9.82 -3.43 13.36
C LYS A 187 -9.34 -4.84 13.00
N LEU A 188 -8.37 -4.96 12.10
CA LEU A 188 -7.98 -6.24 11.52
C LEU A 188 -6.91 -6.95 12.32
N GLU A 189 -6.86 -8.27 12.20
CA GLU A 189 -5.74 -9.06 12.67
C GLU A 189 -5.16 -9.94 11.56
N LEU A 190 -3.94 -9.62 11.10
CA LEU A 190 -3.34 -10.34 9.97
C LEU A 190 -2.73 -11.67 10.38
N VAL A 191 -2.22 -11.78 11.61
CA VAL A 191 -1.43 -12.91 12.07
C VAL A 191 -2.06 -13.60 13.28
N THR A 192 -1.79 -14.91 13.43
CA THR A 192 -2.31 -15.65 14.57
C THR A 192 -1.68 -15.17 15.88
N GLN A 193 -2.33 -15.47 17.00
CA GLN A 193 -1.75 -15.16 18.32
C GLN A 193 -0.43 -15.90 18.54
N GLU A 194 -0.27 -17.11 18.01
CA GLU A 194 0.98 -17.87 18.04
C GLU A 194 2.09 -17.13 17.30
N ARG A 195 1.80 -16.65 16.08
CA ARG A 195 2.77 -15.91 15.26
C ARG A 195 3.15 -14.58 15.91
N LYS A 196 2.21 -13.89 16.54
CA LYS A 196 2.51 -12.69 17.34
C LYS A 196 3.46 -12.98 18.49
N LYS A 197 3.22 -14.05 19.25
CA LYS A 197 4.10 -14.46 20.37
C LYS A 197 5.53 -14.73 19.89
N LEU A 198 5.69 -15.27 18.68
CA LEU A 198 7.00 -15.49 18.06
C LEU A 198 7.69 -14.19 17.60
N ILE A 199 6.94 -13.25 17.01
CA ILE A 199 7.49 -12.03 16.40
C ILE A 199 7.78 -10.93 17.41
N ARG A 200 6.88 -10.71 18.38
CA ARG A 200 6.98 -9.63 19.40
C ARG A 200 8.37 -9.50 20.04
N PRO A 201 9.03 -10.56 20.53
CA PRO A 201 10.35 -10.42 21.15
C PRO A 201 11.45 -10.01 20.16
N LEU A 202 11.26 -10.22 18.85
CA LEU A 202 12.26 -9.95 17.82
C LEU A 202 12.27 -8.48 17.36
N ILE A 203 11.08 -7.88 17.24
CA ILE A 203 10.92 -6.52 16.70
C ILE A 203 10.90 -5.43 17.79
N ARG A 204 10.79 -5.82 19.07
CA ARG A 204 10.84 -4.93 20.26
C ARG A 204 9.83 -3.77 20.25
N THR A 205 8.78 -3.85 19.42
CA THR A 205 7.67 -2.89 19.41
C THR A 205 6.46 -3.45 20.15
N ARG A 206 5.64 -2.57 20.75
CA ARG A 206 4.35 -2.96 21.35
C ARG A 206 3.24 -3.06 20.30
N SER A 207 3.29 -2.21 19.28
CA SER A 207 2.32 -2.11 18.19
C SER A 207 2.80 -2.86 16.93
N TRP A 208 1.83 -3.33 16.14
CA TRP A 208 2.06 -3.78 14.78
C TRP A 208 1.97 -2.58 13.83
N PRO A 209 2.77 -2.56 12.75
CA PRO A 209 2.70 -1.47 11.79
C PRO A 209 1.30 -1.43 11.15
N LEU A 210 0.74 -0.23 11.02
CA LEU A 210 -0.53 0.00 10.32
C LEU A 210 -0.26 0.33 8.85
N ARG A 211 0.95 0.80 8.55
CA ARG A 211 1.49 1.04 7.21
C ARG A 211 2.86 0.42 7.06
N TRP A 212 3.08 -0.27 5.96
CA TRP A 212 4.38 -0.80 5.56
C TRP A 212 4.42 -0.97 4.05
N THR A 213 5.28 -1.83 3.55
CA THR A 213 5.44 -2.20 2.15
C THR A 213 4.85 -3.58 1.93
N TRP A 214 4.62 -3.97 0.67
CA TRP A 214 4.21 -5.34 0.33
C TRP A 214 5.19 -6.38 0.89
N GLY A 215 6.49 -6.14 0.71
CA GLY A 215 7.55 -7.01 1.23
C GLY A 215 7.58 -7.07 2.76
N GLY A 216 7.39 -5.93 3.43
CA GLY A 216 7.33 -5.85 4.89
C GLY A 216 6.19 -6.68 5.48
N TYR A 217 4.98 -6.55 4.93
CA TYR A 217 3.86 -7.37 5.38
C TYR A 217 4.03 -8.84 5.05
N ASN A 218 4.57 -9.22 3.88
CA ASN A 218 4.88 -10.62 3.59
C ASN A 218 5.92 -11.17 4.58
N ALA A 219 6.95 -10.39 4.89
CA ALA A 219 7.96 -10.73 5.88
C ALA A 219 7.31 -11.02 7.25
N LEU A 220 6.36 -10.18 7.67
CA LEU A 220 5.63 -10.40 8.91
C LEU A 220 4.63 -11.54 8.86
N CYS A 221 3.86 -11.68 7.79
CA CYS A 221 2.64 -12.49 7.78
C CYS A 221 2.86 -13.89 7.22
N LEU A 222 3.73 -14.04 6.23
CA LEU A 222 3.77 -15.23 5.36
C LEU A 222 5.10 -15.97 5.37
N THR A 223 6.18 -15.37 5.89
CA THR A 223 7.46 -16.07 5.98
C THR A 223 7.39 -17.29 6.92
N PRO A 224 8.12 -18.38 6.61
CA PRO A 224 8.18 -19.55 7.46
C PRO A 224 8.69 -19.23 8.88
N VAL A 225 8.25 -20.01 9.88
CA VAL A 225 8.68 -19.83 11.28
C VAL A 225 10.20 -19.90 11.44
N ALA A 226 10.89 -20.75 10.67
CA ALA A 226 12.35 -20.82 10.66
C ALA A 226 12.98 -19.48 10.21
N TRP A 227 12.47 -18.91 9.11
CA TRP A 227 12.92 -17.59 8.63
C TRP A 227 12.70 -16.51 9.67
N VAL A 228 11.52 -16.51 10.32
CA VAL A 228 11.20 -15.53 11.38
C VAL A 228 12.24 -15.59 12.50
N ARG A 229 12.56 -16.79 13.00
CA ARG A 229 13.50 -16.98 14.11
C ARG A 229 14.93 -16.54 13.77
N GLU A 230 15.37 -16.80 12.54
CA GLU A 230 16.76 -16.58 12.13
C GLU A 230 17.01 -15.17 11.57
N LYS A 231 16.05 -14.63 10.82
CA LYS A 231 16.29 -13.47 9.93
C LYS A 231 15.45 -12.25 10.28
N LEU A 232 14.28 -12.40 10.90
CA LEU A 232 13.36 -11.26 11.09
C LEU A 232 13.98 -10.14 11.92
N GLN A 233 14.76 -10.44 12.96
CA GLN A 233 15.36 -9.38 13.78
C GLN A 233 16.33 -8.51 12.96
N LYS A 234 17.16 -9.13 12.11
CA LYS A 234 18.09 -8.40 11.25
C LYS A 234 17.36 -7.64 10.15
N TYR A 235 16.30 -8.23 9.59
CA TYR A 235 15.41 -7.58 8.65
C TYR A 235 14.77 -6.33 9.27
N TRP A 236 14.15 -6.48 10.44
CA TRP A 236 13.49 -5.40 11.18
C TRP A 236 14.42 -4.21 11.46
N ARG A 237 15.66 -4.46 11.89
CA ARG A 237 16.64 -3.39 12.14
C ARG A 237 17.02 -2.59 10.89
N ARG A 238 16.76 -3.12 9.70
CA ARG A 238 17.01 -2.49 8.40
C ARG A 238 15.72 -2.01 7.74
N ALA A 239 14.56 -2.24 8.36
CA ALA A 239 13.28 -1.78 7.84
C ALA A 239 13.21 -0.27 8.03
N HIS A 240 13.25 0.46 6.92
CA HIS A 240 13.25 1.93 6.93
C HIS A 240 11.87 2.52 6.55
N LEU A 241 10.93 1.66 6.13
CA LEU A 241 9.65 2.06 5.57
C LEU A 241 8.47 1.48 6.36
N ASN A 242 8.34 1.81 7.65
CA ASN A 242 7.15 1.46 8.42
C ASN A 242 6.74 2.65 9.31
N ASP A 243 5.51 2.63 9.83
CA ASP A 243 4.97 3.71 10.64
C ASP A 243 5.22 3.57 12.15
N LEU A 244 6.21 2.75 12.53
CA LEU A 244 6.67 2.59 13.90
C LEU A 244 8.05 3.22 14.04
N ASP A 245 8.08 4.53 14.28
CA ASP A 245 9.23 5.21 14.87
C ASP A 245 9.34 4.86 16.37
#